data_AF-A0A1G3V656-F1
#
_entry.id   AF-A0A1G3V656-F1
#
_cell.length_a   1.000
_cell.length_b   1.000
_cell.length_c   1.000
_cell.angle_alpha   90.00
_cell.angle_beta   90.00
_cell.angle_gamma   90.00
#
_symmetry.space_group_name_H-M   'P 1'
#
loop_
_entity.id
_entity.type
_entity.pdbx_description
1 polymer ?
#
loop_
_entity_poly.entity_id
_entity_poly.type
_entity_poly.pdbx_seq_one_letter_code
_entity_poly.pdbx_strand_id
1 'polypeptide(L)'
;MLATFVQLGFPFRAAANAPKEVLLTYDATARTLTVQITHPSSSPGFHYIEKVEIKKGGKAISTSEYKSQPDQATFSYVYPIEAAPGDVLEVKASCSILGSKTEKLTVTAS
;
A
#
# COMPACT_ATOMS: atom_id res chain seq x y z
N MET A 1 29.10 -14.12 -43.39
CA MET A 1 28.04 -13.12 -43.32
C MET A 1 27.03 -13.60 -42.29
N LEU A 2 26.78 -12.77 -41.26
CA LEU A 2 25.72 -12.83 -40.24
C LEU A 2 25.47 -14.15 -39.47
N ALA A 3 25.67 -14.09 -38.15
CA ALA A 3 24.79 -14.76 -37.20
C ALA A 3 24.31 -13.72 -36.19
N THR A 4 23.18 -13.08 -36.52
CA THR A 4 22.47 -12.13 -35.66
C THR A 4 21.81 -12.92 -34.53
N PHE A 5 22.36 -12.87 -33.33
CA PHE A 5 21.64 -13.32 -32.14
C PHE A 5 20.60 -12.25 -31.78
N VAL A 6 19.34 -12.49 -32.14
CA VAL A 6 18.22 -11.76 -31.54
C VAL A 6 18.01 -12.35 -30.15
N GLN A 7 18.59 -11.68 -29.13
CA GLN A 7 18.31 -11.97 -27.75
C GLN A 7 16.88 -11.48 -27.44
N LEU A 8 15.90 -12.38 -27.44
CA LEU A 8 14.57 -12.08 -26.88
C LEU A 8 14.75 -11.82 -25.38
N GLY A 9 14.79 -10.54 -24.99
CA GLY A 9 14.65 -10.15 -23.61
C GLY A 9 13.26 -10.53 -23.11
N PHE A 10 13.15 -11.57 -22.28
CA PHE A 10 11.95 -11.81 -21.51
C PHE A 10 11.81 -10.68 -20.49
N PRO A 11 10.74 -9.86 -20.52
CA PRO A 11 10.49 -8.92 -19.44
C PRO A 11 10.25 -9.70 -18.16
N PHE A 12 11.25 -9.72 -17.28
CA PHE A 12 11.08 -10.16 -15.90
C PHE A 12 10.04 -9.22 -15.29
N ARG A 13 8.78 -9.67 -15.21
CA ARG A 13 7.76 -8.93 -14.45
C ARG A 13 8.13 -9.07 -12.98
N ALA A 14 8.98 -8.16 -12.50
CA ALA A 14 9.32 -8.01 -11.10
C ALA A 14 8.10 -7.47 -10.34
N ALA A 15 7.08 -8.31 -10.15
CA ALA A 15 5.94 -8.06 -9.28
C ALA A 15 6.04 -8.95 -8.03
N ALA A 16 7.24 -9.13 -7.49
CA ALA A 16 7.49 -10.14 -6.47
C ALA A 16 7.43 -9.63 -5.02
N ASN A 17 7.39 -8.32 -4.75
CA ASN A 17 7.50 -7.83 -3.36
C ASN A 17 6.56 -6.65 -3.02
N ALA A 18 5.77 -6.12 -3.96
CA ALA A 18 4.80 -5.05 -3.62
C ALA A 18 3.51 -5.63 -3.02
N PRO A 19 2.79 -4.89 -2.14
CA PRO A 19 1.42 -5.26 -1.77
C PRO A 19 0.55 -5.47 -3.02
N LYS A 20 -0.18 -6.59 -3.06
CA LYS A 20 -1.07 -6.94 -4.17
C LYS A 20 -2.25 -5.97 -4.22
N GLU A 21 -2.75 -5.59 -3.06
CA GLU A 21 -3.93 -4.75 -2.92
C GLU A 21 -3.83 -3.83 -1.70
N VAL A 22 -4.42 -2.65 -1.86
CA VAL A 22 -4.73 -1.71 -0.79
C VAL A 22 -6.18 -1.30 -1.02
N LEU A 23 -7.04 -1.47 -0.02
CA LEU A 23 -8.43 -1.01 -0.04
C LEU A 23 -8.62 0.00 1.08
N LEU A 24 -9.27 1.10 0.75
CA LEU A 24 -9.45 2.24 1.65
C LEU A 24 -10.93 2.37 1.98
N THR A 25 -11.25 2.43 3.26
CA THR A 25 -12.60 2.71 3.75
C THR A 25 -12.52 3.79 4.81
N TYR A 26 -13.30 4.85 4.65
CA TYR A 26 -13.37 5.93 5.62
C TYR A 26 -14.70 5.89 6.37
N ASP A 27 -14.62 5.91 7.69
CA ASP A 27 -15.77 6.10 8.57
C ASP A 27 -15.76 7.55 9.07
N ALA A 28 -16.71 8.36 8.60
CA ALA A 28 -16.81 9.77 8.97
C ALA A 28 -17.32 9.97 10.40
N THR A 29 -18.09 9.01 10.94
CA THR A 29 -18.59 9.06 12.32
C THR A 29 -17.44 8.81 13.30
N ALA A 30 -16.65 7.76 13.04
CA ALA A 30 -15.49 7.42 13.86
C ALA A 30 -14.26 8.28 13.54
N ARG A 31 -14.25 9.00 12.41
CA ARG A 31 -13.10 9.73 11.85
C ARG A 31 -11.88 8.82 11.67
N THR A 32 -12.12 7.63 11.14
CA THR A 32 -11.08 6.62 10.95
C THR A 32 -10.95 6.20 9.50
N LEU A 33 -9.71 6.10 9.03
CA LEU A 33 -9.35 5.45 7.77
C LEU A 33 -8.91 4.02 8.06
N THR A 34 -9.65 3.05 7.53
CA THR A 34 -9.22 1.66 7.47
C THR A 34 -8.45 1.43 6.17
N VAL A 35 -7.23 0.92 6.31
CA VAL A 35 -6.36 0.52 5.21
C VAL A 35 -6.22 -1.00 5.26
N GLN A 36 -6.97 -1.69 4.41
CA GLN A 36 -6.85 -3.13 4.25
C GLN A 36 -5.79 -3.43 3.19
N ILE A 37 -4.81 -4.26 3.52
CA ILE A 37 -3.66 -4.56 2.68
C ILE A 37 -3.62 -6.06 2.44
N THR A 38 -3.52 -6.45 1.17
CA THR A 38 -3.21 -7.84 0.78
C THR A 38 -1.74 -7.94 0.43
N HIS A 39 -0.96 -8.52 1.34
CA HIS A 39 0.47 -8.75 1.19
C HIS A 39 0.86 -10.10 1.82
N PRO A 40 0.75 -11.21 1.08
CA PRO A 40 1.16 -12.52 1.58
C PRO A 40 2.66 -12.56 1.87
N SER A 41 3.04 -12.99 3.07
CA SER A 41 4.43 -13.20 3.46
C SER A 41 4.59 -14.51 4.22
N SER A 42 5.61 -15.29 3.88
CA SER A 42 5.98 -16.51 4.59
C SER A 42 6.87 -16.24 5.82
N SER A 43 7.35 -15.00 5.99
CA SER A 43 8.17 -14.59 7.14
C SER A 43 7.83 -13.15 7.52
N PRO A 44 6.72 -12.93 8.24
CA PRO A 44 6.18 -11.59 8.55
C PRO A 44 7.06 -10.66 9.39
N GLY A 45 8.21 -11.13 9.91
CA GLY A 45 9.23 -10.29 10.56
C GLY A 45 10.41 -9.89 9.68
N PHE A 46 10.50 -10.41 8.45
CA PHE A 46 11.58 -10.12 7.49
C PHE A 46 11.03 -9.52 6.19
N HIS A 47 9.99 -10.14 5.62
CA HIS A 47 9.26 -9.65 4.46
C HIS A 47 7.91 -9.13 4.93
N TYR A 48 7.74 -7.82 5.03
CA TYR A 48 6.53 -7.23 5.60
C TYR A 48 6.22 -5.86 5.01
N ILE A 49 5.03 -5.33 5.28
CA ILE A 49 4.74 -3.92 5.03
C ILE A 49 5.48 -3.07 6.05
N GLU A 50 6.57 -2.43 5.65
CA GLU A 50 7.41 -1.62 6.54
C GLU A 50 6.83 -0.24 6.80
N LYS A 51 6.01 0.28 5.89
CA LYS A 51 5.56 1.67 5.97
C LYS A 51 4.20 1.86 5.33
N VAL A 52 3.35 2.62 6.01
CA VAL A 52 2.13 3.21 5.46
C VAL A 52 2.22 4.73 5.60
N GLU A 53 2.23 5.43 4.48
CA GLU A 53 2.20 6.89 4.41
C GLU A 53 0.80 7.33 3.96
N ILE A 54 0.21 8.29 4.68
CA ILE A 54 -1.11 8.87 4.39
C ILE A 54 -0.93 10.35 4.08
N LYS A 55 -1.44 10.77 2.93
CA LYS A 55 -1.47 12.16 2.51
C LYS A 55 -2.90 12.65 2.38
N LYS A 56 -3.10 13.93 2.65
CA LYS A 56 -4.35 14.64 2.39
C LYS A 56 -4.05 15.88 1.56
N GLY A 57 -4.72 16.03 0.42
CA GLY A 57 -4.44 17.12 -0.52
C GLY A 57 -2.96 17.16 -0.98
N GLY A 58 -2.33 15.99 -1.11
CA GLY A 58 -0.93 15.84 -1.51
C GLY A 58 0.12 16.06 -0.40
N LYS A 59 -0.27 16.52 0.79
CA LYS A 59 0.62 16.68 1.95
C LYS A 59 0.58 15.45 2.86
N ALA A 60 1.73 14.92 3.25
CA ALA A 60 1.81 13.85 4.25
C ALA A 60 1.29 14.34 5.61
N ILE A 61 0.33 13.58 6.17
CA ILE A 61 -0.31 13.86 7.46
C ILE A 61 -0.07 12.74 8.48
N SER A 62 0.31 11.55 8.03
CA SER A 62 0.69 10.44 8.90
C SER A 62 1.68 9.52 8.18
N THR A 63 2.67 9.04 8.91
CA THR A 63 3.59 8.00 8.47
C THR A 63 3.73 7.00 9.62
N SER A 64 3.39 5.75 9.36
CA SER A 64 3.54 4.66 10.32
C SER A 64 4.57 3.67 9.81
N GLU A 65 5.57 3.39 10.63
CA GLU A 65 6.62 2.41 10.37
C GLU A 65 6.38 1.16 11.19
N TYR A 66 6.65 0.01 10.58
CA TYR A 66 6.46 -1.30 11.18
C TYR A 66 7.77 -2.07 11.16
N LYS A 67 7.84 -3.12 11.99
CA LYS A 67 8.95 -4.08 12.00
C LYS A 67 8.48 -5.52 11.71
N SER A 68 7.18 -5.68 11.53
CA SER A 68 6.52 -6.93 11.18
C SER A 68 5.11 -6.64 10.66
N GLN A 69 4.46 -7.64 10.08
CA GLN A 69 3.02 -7.60 9.74
C GLN A 69 2.27 -8.79 10.37
N PRO A 70 0.93 -8.75 10.43
CA PRO A 70 0.12 -9.91 10.80
C PRO A 70 0.38 -11.13 9.90
N ASP A 71 0.27 -12.32 10.49
CA ASP A 71 0.45 -13.61 9.79
C ASP A 71 -0.82 -14.03 9.03
N GLN A 72 -1.30 -13.13 8.17
CA GLN A 72 -2.45 -13.32 7.29
C GLN A 72 -2.12 -12.69 5.94
N ALA A 73 -2.65 -13.29 4.87
CA ALA A 73 -2.46 -12.75 3.52
C ALA A 73 -3.04 -11.34 3.36
N THR A 74 -4.14 -11.07 4.07
CA THR A 74 -4.85 -9.79 4.09
C THR A 74 -5.08 -9.38 5.54
N PHE A 75 -4.78 -8.12 5.85
CA PHE A 75 -4.91 -7.54 7.18
C PHE A 75 -5.24 -6.05 7.08
N SER A 76 -5.65 -5.43 8.20
CA SER A 76 -6.03 -4.03 8.22
C SER A 76 -5.27 -3.25 9.28
N TYR A 77 -4.91 -2.02 8.94
CA TYR A 77 -4.51 -0.98 9.88
C TYR A 77 -5.58 0.10 9.92
N VAL A 78 -5.85 0.63 11.12
CA VAL A 78 -6.86 1.67 11.34
C VAL A 78 -6.15 2.92 11.84
N TYR A 79 -6.43 4.05 11.19
CA TYR A 79 -5.80 5.32 11.50
C TYR A 79 -6.84 6.37 11.87
N PRO A 80 -6.69 7.09 12.99
CA PRO A 80 -7.51 8.26 13.27
C PRO A 80 -7.09 9.38 12.31
N ILE A 81 -7.96 9.71 11.35
CA ILE A 81 -7.69 10.70 10.30
C ILE A 81 -8.88 11.64 10.20
N GLU A 82 -8.65 12.91 10.47
CA GLU A 82 -9.67 13.94 10.26
C GLU A 82 -9.74 14.32 8.78
N ALA A 83 -10.89 14.05 8.16
CA ALA A 83 -11.18 14.40 6.77
C ALA A 83 -12.63 14.84 6.61
N ALA A 84 -12.86 15.82 5.74
CA ALA A 84 -14.19 16.29 5.39
C ALA A 84 -14.63 15.70 4.04
N PRO A 85 -15.94 15.65 3.73
CA PRO A 85 -16.41 15.32 2.39
C PRO A 85 -15.72 16.17 1.32
N GLY A 86 -15.20 15.50 0.29
CA GLY A 86 -14.40 16.10 -0.79
C GLY A 86 -12.89 16.05 -0.57
N ASP A 87 -12.40 15.82 0.66
CA ASP A 87 -10.98 15.57 0.89
C ASP A 87 -10.53 14.31 0.15
N VAL A 88 -9.33 14.36 -0.45
CA VAL A 88 -8.69 13.19 -1.06
C VAL A 88 -7.59 12.68 -0.14
N LEU A 89 -7.76 11.44 0.33
CA LEU A 89 -6.77 10.69 1.07
C LEU A 89 -6.00 9.81 0.09
N GLU A 90 -4.67 9.96 0.04
CA GLU A 90 -3.76 9.10 -0.72
C GLU A 90 -2.96 8.26 0.27
N VAL A 91 -3.00 6.94 0.11
CA VAL A 91 -2.28 6.00 0.99
C VAL A 91 -1.28 5.22 0.17
N LYS A 92 -0.03 5.20 0.63
CA LYS A 92 1.04 4.38 0.06
C LYS A 92 1.50 3.35 1.08
N ALA A 93 1.34 2.07 0.75
CA ALA A 93 1.90 0.96 1.51
C ALA A 93 3.18 0.45 0.82
N SER A 94 4.28 0.37 1.56
CA SER A 94 5.60 -0.07 1.08
C SER A 94 6.03 -1.37 1.75
N CYS A 95 6.61 -2.27 0.97
CA CYS A 95 7.22 -3.50 1.47
C CYS A 95 8.67 -3.26 1.91
N SER A 96 9.11 -3.98 2.94
CA SER A 96 10.48 -3.97 3.49
C SER A 96 11.56 -4.42 2.52
N ILE A 97 11.20 -5.18 1.47
CA ILE A 97 12.14 -5.69 0.48
C ILE A 97 12.13 -4.81 -0.76
N LEU A 98 10.99 -4.70 -1.44
CA LEU A 98 10.89 -3.92 -2.68
C LEU A 98 9.43 -3.63 -3.06
N GLY A 99 9.19 -2.40 -3.47
CA GLY A 99 7.92 -2.03 -4.11
C GLY A 99 6.86 -1.53 -3.13
N SER A 100 5.83 -0.96 -3.72
CA SER A 100 4.76 -0.29 -2.99
C SER A 100 3.50 -0.25 -3.82
N LYS A 101 2.35 -0.07 -3.17
CA LYS A 101 1.08 0.23 -3.83
C LYS A 101 0.49 1.51 -3.25
N THR A 102 -0.05 2.36 -4.12
CA THR A 102 -0.67 3.63 -3.75
C THR A 102 -2.11 3.61 -4.21
N GLU A 103 -3.02 3.99 -3.32
CA GLU A 103 -4.45 4.11 -3.62
C GLU A 103 -5.00 5.43 -3.08
N LYS A 104 -6.14 5.85 -3.65
CA LYS A 104 -6.80 7.10 -3.29
C LYS A 104 -8.25 6.86 -2.91
N LEU A 105 -8.72 7.61 -1.93
CA LEU A 105 -10.11 7.67 -1.53
C LEU A 105 -10.54 9.13 -1.45
N THR A 106 -11.55 9.49 -2.21
CA THR A 106 -12.29 10.74 -1.99
C THR A 106 -13.31 10.48 -0.90
N VAL A 107 -13.25 11.24 0.20
CA VAL A 107 -14.22 11.11 1.29
C VAL A 107 -15.57 11.61 0.81
N THR A 108 -16.60 10.78 0.89
CA THR A 108 -17.98 11.17 0.58
C THR A 108 -18.71 11.58 1.86
N ALA A 109 -19.79 12.35 1.70
CA ALA A 109 -20.74 12.54 2.80
C ALA A 109 -21.36 11.19 3.17
N SER A 110 -21.58 10.97 4.47
CA SER A 110 -22.31 9.82 5.01
C SER A 110 -23.81 9.94 4.77
#